data_AF-A0A4V1S9E1-F1
#
_entry.id   AF-A0A4V1S9E1-F1
#
_cell.length_a   1.000
_cell.length_b   1.000
_cell.length_c   1.000
_cell.angle_alpha   90.00
_cell.angle_beta   90.00
_cell.angle_gamma   90.00
#
_symmetry.space_group_name_H-M   'P 1'
#
loop_
_entity.id
_entity.type
_entity.pdbx_description
1 polymer ?
#
loop_
_entity_poly.entity_id
_entity_poly.type
_entity_poly.pdbx_seq_one_letter_code
_entity_poly.pdbx_strand_id
1 'polypeptide(L)'
;MFCTFLSKGTTYKDCGRPCETHVVHLRDRVGQLHRLQADVGCRNTLFNGRAQTGARYYEQLRATGLSRFRIELLDEKDDAAKTIRAYQELLAGRADAFDVIDQVHALEKLGVTEGTLAEK
;
A
#
# COMPACT_ATOMS: atom_id res chain seq x y z
N MET A 1 16.56 11.74 8.01
CA MET A 1 15.98 11.49 6.67
C MET A 1 16.94 10.59 5.91
N PHE A 2 16.50 9.67 5.04
CA PHE A 2 17.46 8.76 4.37
C PHE A 2 18.35 9.49 3.34
N CYS A 3 17.85 10.58 2.75
CA CYS A 3 18.58 11.35 1.74
C CYS A 3 19.88 11.97 2.25
N THR A 4 20.05 12.15 3.56
CA THR A 4 21.30 12.67 4.14
C THR A 4 22.48 11.72 3.89
N PHE A 5 22.21 10.43 3.68
CA PHE A 5 23.23 9.44 3.35
C PHE A 5 23.51 9.33 1.85
N LEU A 6 22.70 10.00 1.01
CA LEU A 6 22.76 9.95 -0.45
C LEU A 6 23.12 11.33 -1.07
N SER A 7 23.32 12.35 -0.24
CA SER A 7 23.56 13.74 -0.65
C SER A 7 24.75 14.33 0.10
N LYS A 8 25.48 15.23 -0.55
CA LYS A 8 26.49 16.08 0.10
C LYS A 8 25.94 17.42 0.61
N GLY A 9 24.75 17.83 0.16
CA GLY A 9 24.06 19.03 0.63
C GLY A 9 23.46 18.84 2.02
N THR A 10 23.27 19.94 2.76
CA THR A 10 22.89 19.91 4.17
C THR A 10 21.45 20.36 4.44
N THR A 11 20.79 20.94 3.43
CA THR A 11 19.41 21.45 3.50
C THR A 11 18.57 20.92 2.34
N TYR A 12 17.25 21.11 2.41
CA TYR A 12 16.35 20.74 1.30
C TYR A 12 16.58 21.56 0.02
N LYS A 13 17.29 22.70 0.10
CA LYS A 13 17.54 23.59 -1.04
C LYS A 13 18.75 23.16 -1.87
N ASP A 14 19.72 22.49 -1.25
CA ASP A 14 21.02 22.12 -1.83
C ASP A 14 21.27 20.60 -1.83
N CYS A 15 20.33 19.78 -1.35
CA CYS A 15 20.51 18.33 -1.27
C CYS A 15 20.52 17.61 -2.62
N GLY A 16 20.20 18.29 -3.73
CA GLY A 16 20.12 17.65 -5.06
C GLY A 16 19.01 16.60 -5.21
N ARG A 17 18.07 16.55 -4.26
CA ARG A 17 16.85 15.71 -4.28
C ARG A 17 17.08 14.22 -4.63
N PRO A 18 17.97 13.50 -3.92
CA PRO A 18 18.22 12.08 -4.21
C PRO A 18 16.96 11.21 -4.02
N CYS A 19 15.97 11.66 -3.23
CA CYS A 19 14.68 10.99 -3.09
C CYS A 19 13.85 10.90 -4.38
N GLU A 20 14.09 11.76 -5.38
CA GLU A 20 13.35 11.72 -6.65
C GLU A 20 13.93 10.68 -7.62
N THR A 21 15.20 10.32 -7.46
CA THR A 21 15.93 9.45 -8.39
C THR A 21 16.23 8.07 -7.80
N HIS A 22 16.25 7.94 -6.47
CA HIS A 22 16.57 6.68 -5.80
C HIS A 22 15.32 6.02 -5.23
N VAL A 23 15.19 4.73 -5.51
CA VAL A 23 14.21 3.86 -4.85
C VAL A 23 14.90 3.18 -3.66
N VAL A 24 14.42 3.43 -2.45
CA VAL A 24 14.99 2.90 -1.21
C VAL A 24 13.99 1.98 -0.51
N HIS A 25 14.49 0.83 -0.07
CA HIS A 25 13.75 -0.11 0.77
C HIS A 25 14.51 -0.35 2.06
N LEU A 26 13.78 -0.45 3.18
CA LEU A 26 14.31 -0.97 4.44
C LEU A 26 13.99 -2.45 4.54
N ARG A 27 14.97 -3.25 4.95
CA ARG A 27 14.79 -4.67 5.22
C ARG A 27 14.55 -4.89 6.71
N ASP A 28 13.47 -5.58 7.06
CA ASP A 28 13.17 -5.91 8.45
C ASP A 28 13.90 -7.19 8.92
N ARG A 29 13.63 -7.62 10.16
CA ARG A 29 14.27 -8.79 10.78
C ARG A 29 13.91 -10.13 10.11
N VAL A 30 12.75 -10.23 9.45
CA VAL A 30 12.33 -11.45 8.71
C VAL A 30 12.70 -11.37 7.23
N GLY A 31 13.34 -10.28 6.83
CA GLY A 31 13.81 -10.03 5.48
C GLY A 31 12.77 -9.39 4.55
N GLN A 32 11.62 -8.96 5.07
CA GLN A 32 10.63 -8.23 4.30
C GLN A 32 11.18 -6.85 3.91
N LEU A 33 10.93 -6.44 2.67
CA LEU A 33 11.32 -5.14 2.14
C LEU A 33 10.16 -4.15 2.28
N HIS A 34 10.44 -3.00 2.87
CA HIS A 34 9.49 -1.92 3.13
C HIS A 34 9.91 -0.70 2.35
N ARG A 35 9.04 -0.21 1.46
CA ARG A 35 9.37 0.96 0.65
C ARG A 35 9.43 2.21 1.51
N LEU A 36 10.49 2.99 1.35
CA LEU A 36 10.72 4.25 2.03
C LEU A 36 10.62 5.39 1.01
N GLN A 37 9.71 6.33 1.24
CA GLN A 37 9.52 7.48 0.37
C GLN A 37 9.67 8.79 1.15
N ALA A 38 10.33 9.78 0.55
CA ALA A 38 10.35 11.13 1.09
C ALA A 38 9.28 11.99 0.43
N ASP A 39 8.58 12.80 1.21
CA ASP A 39 7.70 13.85 0.69
C ASP A 39 8.47 15.14 0.37
N VAL A 40 7.76 16.15 -0.15
CA VAL A 40 8.34 17.47 -0.47
C VAL A 40 8.94 18.19 0.75
N GLY A 41 8.47 17.86 1.96
CA GLY A 41 8.96 18.38 3.23
C GLY A 41 10.12 17.58 3.82
N CYS A 42 10.73 16.70 3.03
CA CYS A 42 11.84 15.84 3.43
C CYS A 42 11.52 14.85 4.57
N ARG A 43 10.23 14.55 4.79
CA ARG A 43 9.80 13.56 5.79
C ARG A 43 9.72 12.19 5.16
N ASN A 44 10.16 11.19 5.90
CA ASN A 44 10.13 9.80 5.45
C ASN A 44 8.80 9.14 5.80
N THR A 45 8.14 8.54 4.82
CA THR A 45 7.03 7.60 5.00
C THR A 45 7.54 6.19 4.71
N LEU A 46 7.40 5.29 5.68
CA LEU A 46 7.70 3.87 5.52
C LEU A 46 6.40 3.13 5.26
N PHE A 47 6.29 2.48 4.10
CA PHE A 47 5.12 1.70 3.72
C PHE A 47 5.26 0.25 4.18
N ASN A 48 4.12 -0.43 4.37
CA ASN A 48 4.14 -1.87 4.61
C ASN A 48 4.74 -2.57 3.39
N GLY A 49 5.54 -3.61 3.62
CA GLY A 49 6.18 -4.37 2.54
C GLY A 49 5.24 -5.31 1.79
N ARG A 50 3.96 -5.35 2.16
CA ARG A 50 2.91 -6.11 1.52
C ARG A 50 1.70 -5.22 1.32
N ALA A 51 1.15 -5.24 0.11
CA ALA A 51 -0.13 -4.62 -0.18
C ALA A 51 -1.21 -5.19 0.75
N GLN A 52 -2.23 -4.38 1.05
CA GLN A 52 -3.36 -4.78 1.89
C GLN A 52 -4.66 -4.70 1.10
N THR A 53 -5.58 -5.61 1.40
CA THR A 53 -6.92 -5.63 0.82
C THR A 53 -8.00 -5.77 1.88
N GLY A 54 -9.11 -5.09 1.63
CA GLY A 54 -10.36 -5.22 2.37
C GLY A 54 -11.45 -5.96 1.58
N ALA A 55 -11.11 -6.64 0.49
CA ALA A 55 -12.08 -7.22 -0.45
C ALA A 55 -13.13 -8.12 0.24
N ARG A 56 -12.74 -8.89 1.26
CA ARG A 56 -13.68 -9.74 2.02
C ARG A 56 -14.81 -8.98 2.70
N TYR A 57 -14.56 -7.73 3.11
CA TYR A 57 -15.57 -6.90 3.76
C TYR A 57 -16.44 -6.15 2.76
N TYR A 58 -16.20 -6.30 1.45
CA TYR A 58 -16.89 -5.55 0.41
C TYR A 58 -18.42 -5.66 0.52
N GLU A 59 -18.96 -6.88 0.60
CA GLU A 59 -20.41 -7.10 0.69
C GLU A 59 -21.01 -6.46 1.95
N GLN A 60 -20.34 -6.60 3.09
CA GLN A 60 -20.79 -6.02 4.37
C GLN A 60 -20.76 -4.48 4.32
N LEU A 61 -19.67 -3.90 3.81
CA LEU A 61 -19.53 -2.46 3.63
C LEU A 61 -20.55 -1.91 2.62
N ARG A 62 -20.84 -2.66 1.56
CA ARG A 62 -21.85 -2.29 0.58
C ARG A 62 -23.25 -2.31 1.18
N ALA A 63 -23.56 -3.32 2.00
CA ALA A 63 -24.84 -3.45 2.69
C ALA A 63 -25.11 -2.31 3.69
N THR A 64 -24.08 -1.66 4.25
CA THR A 64 -24.25 -0.47 5.11
C THR A 64 -24.45 0.83 4.33
N GLY A 65 -24.47 0.77 2.99
CA GLY A 65 -24.69 1.92 2.11
C GLY A 65 -23.42 2.58 1.58
N LEU A 66 -22.23 2.04 1.89
CA LEU A 66 -20.99 2.55 1.30
C LEU A 66 -20.94 2.26 -0.20
N SER A 67 -20.47 3.24 -0.96
CA SER A 67 -20.51 3.23 -2.42
C SER A 67 -19.23 3.69 -3.09
N ARG A 68 -18.28 4.23 -2.31
CA ARG A 68 -17.01 4.73 -2.81
C ARG A 68 -15.90 3.91 -2.20
N PHE A 69 -15.24 3.14 -3.05
CA PHE A 69 -14.06 2.36 -2.71
C PHE A 69 -12.86 2.97 -3.45
N ARG A 70 -11.69 2.92 -2.82
CA ARG A 70 -10.46 3.48 -3.37
C ARG A 70 -9.39 2.40 -3.42
N ILE A 71 -8.74 2.31 -4.57
CA ILE A 71 -7.52 1.54 -4.76
C ILE A 71 -6.37 2.53 -4.73
N GLU A 72 -5.40 2.30 -3.87
CA GLU A 72 -4.14 3.06 -3.85
C GLU A 72 -3.03 2.14 -4.35
N LEU A 73 -2.29 2.60 -5.36
CA LEU A 73 -1.14 1.93 -5.93
C LEU A 73 0.08 2.78 -5.57
N LEU A 74 1.09 2.15 -4.96
CA LEU A 74 2.30 2.82 -4.54
C LEU A 74 3.36 2.76 -5.64
N ASP A 75 3.70 1.56 -6.10
CA ASP A 75 4.72 1.32 -7.13
C ASP A 75 4.39 0.18 -8.09
N GLU A 76 3.19 -0.39 -8.00
CA GLU A 76 2.69 -1.52 -8.78
C GLU A 76 2.38 -1.13 -10.24
N LYS A 77 3.40 -0.83 -11.04
CA LYS A 77 3.21 -0.37 -12.43
C LYS A 77 2.63 -1.44 -13.35
N ASP A 78 3.24 -2.62 -13.36
CA ASP A 78 2.85 -3.70 -14.28
C ASP A 78 1.56 -4.39 -13.81
N ASP A 79 1.35 -4.48 -12.50
CA ASP A 79 0.19 -5.10 -11.88
C ASP A 79 -1.01 -4.16 -11.69
N ALA A 80 -0.83 -2.84 -11.84
CA ALA A 80 -1.89 -1.84 -11.67
C ALA A 80 -3.19 -2.20 -12.41
N ALA A 81 -3.07 -2.50 -13.71
CA ALA A 81 -4.23 -2.78 -14.55
C ALA A 81 -4.92 -4.09 -14.15
N LYS A 82 -4.14 -5.11 -13.72
CA LYS A 82 -4.68 -6.37 -13.22
C LYS A 82 -5.45 -6.15 -11.92
N THR A 83 -4.86 -5.42 -10.97
CA THR A 83 -5.47 -5.05 -9.69
C THR A 83 -6.77 -4.28 -9.90
N ILE A 84 -6.75 -3.25 -10.74
CA ILE A 84 -7.95 -2.45 -11.04
C ILE A 84 -9.05 -3.33 -11.63
N ARG A 85 -8.72 -4.20 -12.60
CA ARG A 85 -9.70 -5.11 -13.20
C ARG A 85 -10.28 -6.08 -12.17
N ALA A 86 -9.46 -6.69 -11.31
CA ALA A 86 -9.94 -7.61 -10.27
C ALA A 86 -11.01 -6.94 -9.38
N TYR A 87 -10.76 -5.72 -8.92
CA TYR A 87 -11.75 -4.97 -8.15
C TYR A 87 -12.98 -4.52 -8.96
N GLN A 88 -12.83 -4.23 -10.25
CA GLN A 88 -13.98 -3.93 -11.12
C GLN A 88 -14.89 -5.15 -11.28
N GLU A 89 -14.33 -6.35 -11.41
CA GLU A 89 -15.10 -7.60 -11.48
C GLU A 89 -15.85 -7.88 -10.16
N LEU A 90 -15.21 -7.63 -9.01
CA LEU A 90 -15.86 -7.69 -7.69
C LEU A 90 -17.02 -6.70 -7.59
N LEU A 91 -16.79 -5.43 -7.96
CA LEU A 91 -17.81 -4.38 -7.93
C LEU A 91 -18.98 -4.66 -8.88
N ALA A 92 -18.72 -5.40 -9.96
CA ALA A 92 -19.73 -5.83 -10.93
C ALA A 92 -20.46 -7.13 -10.52
N GLY A 93 -20.06 -7.77 -9.41
CA GLY A 93 -20.61 -9.05 -8.96
C GLY A 93 -20.25 -10.24 -9.86
N ARG A 94 -19.17 -10.12 -10.66
CA ARG A 94 -18.67 -11.17 -11.57
C ARG A 94 -17.55 -12.01 -10.96
N ALA A 95 -16.99 -11.56 -9.83
CA ALA A 95 -15.98 -12.25 -9.04
C ALA A 95 -16.30 -12.06 -7.56
N ASP A 96 -15.80 -12.97 -6.72
CA ASP A 96 -15.91 -12.84 -5.27
C ASP A 96 -14.64 -12.25 -4.64
N ALA A 97 -14.66 -12.08 -3.31
CA ALA A 97 -13.52 -11.54 -2.59
C ALA A 97 -12.28 -12.45 -2.62
N PHE A 98 -12.46 -13.76 -2.67
CA PHE A 98 -11.36 -14.72 -2.72
C PHE A 98 -10.64 -14.65 -4.07
N ASP A 99 -11.39 -14.52 -5.17
CA ASP A 99 -10.84 -14.30 -6.50
C ASP A 99 -9.93 -13.07 -6.53
N VAL A 100 -10.36 -11.97 -5.90
CA VAL A 100 -9.55 -10.74 -5.82
C VAL A 100 -8.28 -10.99 -5.01
N ILE A 101 -8.40 -11.55 -3.80
CA ILE A 101 -7.25 -11.80 -2.91
C ILE A 101 -6.19 -12.66 -3.62
N ASP A 102 -6.61 -13.71 -4.32
CA ASP A 102 -5.71 -14.57 -5.08
C ASP A 102 -5.03 -13.81 -6.22
N GLN A 103 -5.78 -13.00 -6.98
CA GLN A 103 -5.23 -12.27 -8.12
C GLN A 103 -4.27 -11.13 -7.75
N VAL A 104 -4.51 -10.42 -6.64
CA VAL A 104 -3.70 -9.27 -6.22
C VAL A 104 -2.59 -9.63 -5.22
N HIS A 105 -2.56 -10.86 -4.71
CA HIS A 105 -1.58 -11.33 -3.72
C HIS A 105 -1.41 -10.40 -2.51
N ALA A 106 -2.50 -9.72 -2.13
CA ALA A 106 -2.52 -8.75 -1.05
C ALA A 106 -2.85 -9.43 0.29
N LEU A 107 -2.29 -8.88 1.37
CA LEU A 107 -2.60 -9.33 2.71
C LEU A 107 -4.03 -8.87 3.09
N GLU A 108 -4.87 -9.82 3.48
CA GLU A 108 -6.22 -9.55 3.94
C GLU A 108 -6.18 -8.83 5.30
N LYS A 109 -6.30 -7.50 5.27
CA LYS A 109 -6.30 -6.65 6.46
C LYS A 109 -6.85 -5.28 6.12
N LEU A 110 -7.92 -4.87 6.79
CA LEU A 110 -8.54 -3.57 6.59
C LEU A 110 -8.04 -2.55 7.62
N GLY A 111 -6.76 -2.17 7.58
CA GLY A 111 -6.20 -1.01 8.33
C GLY A 111 -6.24 -1.08 9.87
N VAL A 112 -6.98 -2.02 10.44
CA VAL A 112 -6.97 -2.40 11.84
C VAL A 112 -6.26 -3.75 11.93
N THR A 113 -5.37 -3.92 12.90
CA THR A 113 -5.16 -5.27 13.42
C THR A 113 -6.53 -5.78 13.85
N GLU A 114 -6.87 -7.03 13.56
CA GLU A 114 -7.79 -7.76 14.44
C GLU A 114 -7.16 -7.65 15.83
N GLY A 115 -7.54 -6.61 16.59
CA GLY A 115 -7.17 -6.51 17.98
C GLY A 115 -7.86 -7.65 18.72
N THR A 116 -7.58 -7.75 20.00
CA THR A 116 -8.27 -8.62 20.98
C THR A 116 -9.79 -8.38 21.10
N LEU A 117 -10.42 -7.67 20.15
CA LEU A 117 -11.87 -7.51 20.00
C LEU A 117 -12.60 -8.82 19.62
N ALA A 118 -11.92 -9.97 19.68
CA ALA A 118 -12.53 -11.30 19.67
C ALA A 118 -12.56 -11.95 21.07
N GLU A 119 -12.16 -11.23 22.13
CA GLU A 119 -12.38 -11.66 23.53
C GLU A 119 -13.52 -10.87 24.18
N LYS A 120 -14.76 -11.23 23.79
CA LYS A 120 -15.98 -11.43 24.60
C LYS A 120 -17.25 -11.06 23.84
#